data_AF-A0A926BWR4-F1
#
_entry.id   AF-A0A926BWR4-F1
#
_cell.length_a   1.000
_cell.length_b   1.000
_cell.length_c   1.000
_cell.angle_alpha   90.00
_cell.angle_beta   90.00
_cell.angle_gamma   90.00
#
_symmetry.space_group_name_H-M   'P 1'
#
loop_
_entity.id
_entity.type
_entity.pdbx_description
1 polymer ?
#
loop_
_entity_poly.entity_id
_entity_poly.type
_entity_poly.pdbx_seq_one_letter_code
_entity_poly.pdbx_strand_id
1 'polypeptide(L)'
;MITRALLFVIAAFALSGCDPKSDSHGAVVPGGKPKIEIVGGETVDRGDVPPGVLKQLVKITNTGTDTLKITEVKPSCGCTTAPLDKNVLLPGDTASVMVSVDVAHSSGPVSKNMTSNSNDSAKPSV
;
A
#
# COMPACT_ATOMS: atom_id res chain seq x y z
N MET A 1 -25.67 -46.99 54.15
CA MET A 1 -26.72 -46.06 53.68
C MET A 1 -26.17 -44.64 53.78
N ILE A 2 -26.08 -43.94 52.64
CA ILE A 2 -26.27 -42.48 52.49
C ILE A 2 -25.16 -41.60 53.14
N THR A 3 -24.41 -40.70 52.48
CA THR A 3 -24.36 -40.21 51.10
C THR A 3 -23.01 -39.49 50.92
N ARG A 4 -22.46 -39.59 49.71
CA ARG A 4 -21.32 -38.86 49.17
C ARG A 4 -21.35 -37.35 49.52
N ALA A 5 -20.33 -36.86 50.20
CA ALA A 5 -20.00 -35.44 50.19
C ALA A 5 -19.16 -35.16 48.94
N LEU A 6 -19.79 -34.59 47.92
CA LEU A 6 -19.13 -34.09 46.71
C LEU A 6 -18.17 -32.95 47.09
N LEU A 7 -16.87 -33.18 46.90
CA LEU A 7 -15.87 -32.13 46.78
C LEU A 7 -16.18 -31.29 45.54
N PHE A 8 -16.75 -30.10 45.74
CA PHE A 8 -16.74 -29.04 44.72
C PHE A 8 -15.43 -28.27 44.84
N VAL A 9 -14.40 -28.70 44.10
CA VAL A 9 -13.25 -27.85 43.78
C VAL A 9 -13.37 -27.52 42.30
N ILE A 10 -14.03 -26.41 42.00
CA ILE A 10 -13.92 -25.75 40.69
C ILE A 10 -13.28 -24.39 40.95
N ALA A 11 -11.95 -24.40 41.10
CA ALA A 11 -11.15 -23.20 40.94
C ALA A 11 -10.83 -23.04 39.44
N ALA A 12 -11.81 -22.55 38.70
CA ALA A 12 -11.61 -22.11 37.33
C ALA A 12 -11.65 -20.58 37.34
N PHE A 13 -10.50 -19.92 37.48
CA PHE A 13 -10.40 -18.51 37.10
C PHE A 13 -8.99 -18.16 36.63
N ALA A 14 -8.96 -17.88 35.32
CA ALA A 14 -7.97 -17.13 34.57
C ALA A 14 -6.52 -17.65 34.61
N LEU A 15 -6.23 -18.62 33.74
CA LEU A 15 -4.98 -18.56 32.99
C LEU A 15 -5.01 -17.21 32.25
N SER A 16 -4.23 -16.26 32.75
CA SER A 16 -3.88 -15.05 32.03
C SER A 16 -3.14 -15.50 30.78
N GLY A 17 -3.88 -15.73 29.70
CA GLY A 17 -3.32 -15.87 28.37
C GLY A 17 -2.53 -14.59 28.11
N CYS A 18 -1.25 -14.74 27.77
CA CYS A 18 -0.61 -13.74 26.94
C CYS A 18 -1.49 -13.65 25.69
N ASP A 19 -2.22 -12.56 25.52
CA ASP A 19 -2.66 -12.14 24.20
C ASP A 19 -1.44 -11.50 23.53
N PRO A 20 -0.71 -12.18 22.61
CA PRO A 20 0.14 -11.44 21.70
C PRO A 20 -0.82 -10.71 20.76
N LYS A 21 -1.20 -9.49 21.16
CA LYS A 21 -1.88 -8.54 20.29
C LYS A 21 -0.93 -8.23 19.14
N SER A 22 -1.00 -9.04 18.09
CA SER A 22 -0.90 -8.66 16.69
C SER A 22 -0.08 -7.38 16.45
N ASP A 23 1.24 -7.49 16.59
CA ASP A 23 2.14 -6.51 15.99
C ASP A 23 2.25 -6.84 14.51
N SER A 24 1.19 -6.56 13.76
CA SER A 24 1.19 -6.61 12.29
C SER A 24 1.93 -5.38 11.73
N HIS A 25 3.18 -5.22 12.13
CA HIS A 25 4.15 -4.37 11.44
C HIS A 25 5.11 -5.34 10.77
N GLY A 26 4.88 -5.57 9.47
CA GLY A 26 5.60 -6.55 8.66
C GLY A 26 7.10 -6.52 8.98
N ALA A 27 7.56 -7.57 9.64
CA ALA A 27 8.94 -7.66 10.09
C ALA A 27 9.84 -7.58 8.86
N VAL A 28 10.75 -6.61 8.87
CA VAL A 28 11.83 -6.54 7.88
C VAL A 28 12.67 -7.81 8.03
N VAL A 29 12.71 -8.64 6.99
CA VAL A 29 13.45 -9.90 7.02
C VAL A 29 14.91 -9.62 6.65
N PRO A 30 15.91 -10.07 7.44
CA PRO A 30 17.31 -9.95 7.04
C PRO A 30 17.57 -10.66 5.70
N GLY A 31 18.03 -9.89 4.69
CA GLY A 31 18.20 -10.39 3.32
C GLY A 31 16.94 -10.36 2.44
N GLY A 32 15.84 -9.78 2.96
CA GLY A 32 14.65 -9.49 2.18
C GLY A 32 14.93 -8.57 1.00
N LYS A 33 13.98 -8.50 0.07
CA LYS A 33 14.08 -7.61 -1.11
C LYS A 33 12.87 -6.68 -1.13
N PRO A 34 13.07 -5.36 -1.28
CA PRO A 34 11.97 -4.44 -1.53
C PRO A 34 11.36 -4.75 -2.90
N LYS A 35 10.04 -4.62 -3.02
CA LYS A 35 9.35 -4.83 -4.30
C LYS A 35 8.24 -3.82 -4.49
N ILE A 36 8.32 -3.02 -5.54
CA ILE A 36 7.31 -2.01 -5.86
C ILE A 36 6.22 -2.59 -6.77
N GLU A 37 4.96 -2.38 -6.42
CA GLU A 37 3.81 -2.70 -7.28
C GLU A 37 2.78 -1.58 -7.28
N ILE A 38 2.17 -1.32 -8.45
CA ILE A 38 1.06 -0.38 -8.60
C ILE A 38 -0.25 -1.15 -8.50
N VAL A 39 -1.09 -0.80 -7.53
CA VAL A 39 -2.38 -1.44 -7.34
C VAL A 39 -3.31 -1.07 -8.50
N GLY A 40 -3.83 -2.08 -9.19
CA GLY A 40 -4.66 -1.89 -10.38
C GLY A 40 -3.89 -1.80 -11.70
N GLY A 41 -2.56 -1.95 -11.67
CA GLY A 41 -1.70 -1.94 -12.85
C GLY A 41 -1.10 -0.57 -13.18
N GLU A 42 -0.23 -0.56 -14.19
CA GLU A 42 0.56 0.61 -14.59
C GLU A 42 -0.18 1.53 -15.57
N THR A 43 -1.29 1.06 -16.13
CA THR A 43 -2.11 1.80 -17.09
C THR A 43 -3.53 1.95 -16.55
N VAL A 44 -4.01 3.19 -16.51
CA VAL A 44 -5.40 3.51 -16.21
C VAL A 44 -6.04 4.11 -17.45
N ASP A 45 -6.94 3.36 -18.09
CA ASP A 45 -7.78 3.87 -19.18
C ASP A 45 -9.06 4.49 -18.61
N ARG A 46 -9.37 5.70 -19.07
CA ARG A 46 -10.57 6.45 -18.66
C ARG A 46 -11.61 6.54 -19.77
N GLY A 47 -11.31 6.01 -20.96
CA GLY A 47 -12.14 6.12 -22.15
C GLY A 47 -12.44 7.58 -22.50
N ASP A 48 -13.65 7.81 -22.99
CA ASP A 48 -14.15 9.14 -23.30
C ASP A 48 -14.51 9.90 -22.02
N VAL A 49 -13.97 11.11 -21.91
CA VAL A 49 -14.09 11.97 -20.73
C VAL A 49 -14.51 13.37 -21.18
N PRO A 50 -15.38 14.07 -20.42
CA PRO A 50 -15.70 15.46 -20.71
C PRO A 50 -14.47 16.35 -20.48
N PRO A 51 -14.40 17.52 -21.15
CA PRO A 51 -13.38 18.52 -20.86
C PRO A 51 -13.37 18.91 -19.38
N GLY A 52 -12.18 18.99 -18.78
CA GLY A 52 -12.01 19.40 -17.38
C GLY A 52 -10.80 18.75 -16.70
N VAL A 53 -10.75 18.84 -15.38
CA VAL A 53 -9.69 18.23 -14.56
C VAL A 53 -10.10 16.85 -14.08
N LEU A 54 -9.34 15.84 -14.49
CA LEU A 54 -9.47 14.47 -14.02
C LEU A 54 -8.52 14.24 -12.85
N LYS A 55 -9.00 13.58 -11.82
CA LYS A 55 -8.19 13.12 -10.69
C LYS A 55 -8.17 11.60 -10.66
N GLN A 56 -6.99 11.03 -10.43
CA GLN A 56 -6.76 9.61 -10.27
C GLN A 56 -5.93 9.37 -9.02
N LEU A 57 -6.44 8.56 -8.10
CA LEU A 57 -5.64 8.06 -6.99
C LEU A 57 -4.88 6.82 -7.46
N VAL A 58 -3.56 6.88 -7.40
CA VAL A 58 -2.67 5.75 -7.68
C VAL A 58 -2.15 5.25 -6.34
N LYS A 59 -2.18 3.93 -6.14
CA LYS A 59 -1.70 3.30 -4.92
C LYS A 59 -0.46 2.48 -5.24
N ILE A 60 0.61 2.70 -4.47
CA ILE A 60 1.89 2.02 -4.59
C ILE A 60 2.03 1.14 -3.36
N THR A 61 2.24 -0.16 -3.54
CA THR A 61 2.38 -1.11 -2.43
C THR A 61 3.75 -1.76 -2.44
N ASN A 62 4.28 -2.05 -1.25
CA ASN A 62 5.45 -2.89 -1.09
C ASN A 62 5.01 -4.36 -0.94
N THR A 63 5.16 -5.15 -1.99
CA THR A 63 4.89 -6.60 -1.94
C THR A 63 6.14 -7.44 -1.62
N GLY A 64 7.24 -6.75 -1.30
CA GLY A 64 8.50 -7.36 -0.93
C GLY A 64 8.57 -7.77 0.54
N THR A 65 9.76 -8.16 0.96
CA THR A 65 10.06 -8.61 2.33
C THR A 65 11.05 -7.71 3.07
N ASP A 66 11.47 -6.62 2.43
CA ASP A 66 12.29 -5.56 3.01
C ASP A 66 11.65 -4.18 2.71
N THR A 67 12.14 -3.15 3.38
CA THR A 67 11.65 -1.77 3.30
C THR A 67 11.87 -1.18 1.91
N LEU A 68 10.76 -0.81 1.26
CA LEU A 68 10.76 -0.09 0.00
C LEU A 68 10.84 1.41 0.28
N LYS A 69 11.78 2.09 -0.36
CA LYS A 69 11.95 3.54 -0.34
C LYS A 69 11.63 4.08 -1.72
N ILE A 70 10.57 4.87 -1.82
CA ILE A 70 10.22 5.61 -3.03
C ILE A 70 11.05 6.90 -3.02
N THR A 71 11.94 7.05 -3.99
CA THR A 71 12.90 8.15 -4.04
C THR A 71 12.35 9.36 -4.79
N GLU A 72 11.53 9.13 -5.81
CA GLU A 72 10.97 10.19 -6.63
C GLU A 72 9.65 9.74 -7.26
N VAL A 73 8.72 10.68 -7.44
CA VAL A 73 7.54 10.55 -8.28
C VAL A 73 7.55 11.71 -9.27
N LYS A 74 7.71 11.39 -10.55
CA LYS A 74 7.94 12.36 -11.62
C LYS A 74 6.86 12.24 -12.71
N PRO A 75 5.99 13.24 -12.90
CA PRO A 75 5.13 13.31 -14.08
C PRO A 75 5.97 13.59 -15.34
N SER A 76 5.64 12.95 -16.46
CA SER A 76 6.38 13.12 -17.72
C SER A 76 5.93 14.34 -18.53
N CYS A 77 4.65 14.73 -18.46
CA CYS A 77 4.11 15.86 -19.22
C CYS A 77 2.75 16.35 -18.74
N GLY A 78 2.64 17.62 -18.32
CA GLY A 78 1.37 18.36 -18.19
C GLY A 78 0.32 17.79 -17.22
N CYS A 79 0.66 16.76 -16.44
CA CYS A 79 -0.09 16.33 -15.28
C CYS A 79 0.62 16.79 -14.01
N THR A 80 -0.15 16.99 -12.95
CA THR A 80 0.37 17.38 -11.64
C THR A 80 0.17 16.23 -10.67
N THR A 81 1.21 15.90 -9.91
CA THR A 81 1.14 14.93 -8.83
C THR A 81 1.06 15.67 -7.49
N ALA A 82 0.17 15.22 -6.61
CA ALA A 82 0.28 15.56 -5.20
C ALA A 82 1.48 14.82 -4.59
N PRO A 83 2.06 15.31 -3.48
CA PRO A 83 3.05 14.55 -2.73
C PRO A 83 2.50 13.18 -2.31
N LEU A 84 3.38 12.18 -2.22
CA LEU A 84 3.06 10.91 -1.59
C LEU A 84 2.67 11.14 -0.12
N ASP A 85 1.71 10.37 0.36
CA ASP A 85 1.38 10.32 1.79
C ASP A 85 2.52 9.73 2.62
N LYS A 86 3.28 8.77 2.07
CA LYS A 86 4.51 8.21 2.63
C LYS A 86 5.46 7.72 1.55
N ASN A 87 6.76 7.89 1.77
CA ASN A 87 7.82 7.49 0.84
C ASN A 87 8.64 6.29 1.36
N VAL A 88 8.39 5.82 2.58
CA VAL A 88 8.98 4.62 3.16
C VAL A 88 7.85 3.64 3.45
N LEU A 89 7.92 2.44 2.86
CA LEU A 89 6.91 1.40 2.93
C LEU A 89 7.51 0.14 3.54
N LEU A 90 7.00 -0.28 4.70
CA LEU A 90 7.30 -1.60 5.25
C LEU A 90 6.69 -2.70 4.37
N PRO A 91 7.11 -3.97 4.51
CA PRO A 91 6.44 -5.08 3.84
C PRO A 91 4.92 -5.05 4.06
N GLY A 92 4.15 -5.03 2.96
CA GLY A 92 2.68 -4.95 2.97
C GLY A 92 2.09 -3.53 3.05
N ASP A 93 2.92 -2.50 3.23
CA ASP A 93 2.45 -1.12 3.30
C ASP A 93 2.09 -0.56 1.91
N THR A 94 1.09 0.34 1.89
CA THR A 94 0.66 1.07 0.68
C THR A 94 0.77 2.58 0.85
N ALA A 95 1.43 3.27 -0.08
CA ALA A 95 1.36 4.72 -0.28
C ALA A 95 0.30 5.08 -1.33
N SER A 96 -0.19 6.32 -1.27
CA SER A 96 -1.10 6.90 -2.25
C SER A 96 -0.53 8.18 -2.84
N VAL A 97 -0.75 8.37 -4.14
CA VAL A 97 -0.43 9.59 -4.87
C VAL A 97 -1.62 10.00 -5.74
N MET A 98 -2.04 11.26 -5.63
CA MET A 98 -3.09 11.80 -6.46
C MET A 98 -2.49 12.43 -7.72
N VAL A 99 -2.87 11.89 -8.87
CA VAL A 99 -2.51 12.42 -10.19
C VAL A 99 -3.69 13.26 -10.70
N SER A 100 -3.40 14.49 -11.12
CA SER A 100 -4.37 15.38 -11.76
C SER A 100 -3.97 15.63 -13.21
N VAL A 101 -4.91 15.47 -14.12
CA VAL A 101 -4.74 15.71 -15.55
C VAL A 101 -5.79 16.71 -16.00
N ASP A 102 -5.36 17.83 -16.57
CA ASP A 102 -6.27 18.78 -17.22
C ASP A 102 -6.43 18.42 -18.70
N VAL A 103 -7.65 18.06 -19.09
CA VAL A 103 -8.03 17.76 -20.48
C VAL A 103 -8.97 18.82 -21.08
N ALA A 104 -9.19 19.96 -20.39
CA ALA A 104 -10.12 20.99 -20.84
C ALA A 104 -9.81 21.55 -22.24
N HIS A 105 -8.54 21.56 -22.63
CA HIS A 105 -8.07 22.08 -23.91
C HIS A 105 -7.45 21.00 -24.82
N SER A 106 -7.64 19.73 -24.49
CA SER A 106 -7.12 18.63 -25.30
C SER A 106 -8.07 18.32 -26.46
N SER A 107 -7.54 18.13 -27.67
CA SER A 107 -8.28 17.65 -28.83
C SER A 107 -7.76 16.27 -29.24
N GLY A 108 -8.65 15.26 -29.26
CA GLY A 108 -8.29 13.89 -29.60
C GLY A 108 -7.70 13.08 -28.43
N PRO A 109 -7.08 11.92 -28.71
CA PRO A 109 -6.56 11.01 -27.69
C PRO A 109 -5.50 11.65 -26.79
N VAL A 110 -5.62 11.46 -25.47
CA VAL A 110 -4.68 11.98 -24.48
C VAL A 110 -3.99 10.81 -23.77
N SER A 111 -2.65 10.82 -23.76
CA SER A 111 -1.84 9.92 -22.95
C SER A 111 -0.90 10.73 -22.06
N LYS A 112 -0.85 10.38 -20.78
CA LYS A 112 -0.02 11.02 -19.74
C LYS A 112 0.71 9.94 -18.98
N ASN A 113 2.00 10.14 -18.72
CA ASN A 113 2.80 9.18 -17.97
C ASN A 113 3.33 9.81 -16.68
N MET A 114 3.59 8.95 -15.70
CA MET A 114 4.23 9.28 -14.44
C MET A 114 5.20 8.13 -14.14
N THR A 115 6.38 8.47 -13.64
CA THR A 115 7.41 7.51 -13.26
C THR A 115 7.68 7.61 -11.78
N SER A 116 7.69 6.49 -11.08
CA SER A 116 8.04 6.36 -9.67
C SER A 116 9.36 5.60 -9.55
N ASN A 117 10.35 6.22 -8.93
CA ASN A 117 11.67 5.64 -8.70
C ASN A 117 11.76 5.06 -7.29
N SER A 118 12.46 3.93 -7.13
CA SER A 118 12.61 3.27 -5.83
C SER A 118 13.92 2.49 -5.69
N ASN A 119 14.14 1.90 -4.50
CA ASN A 119 15.25 0.99 -4.23
C ASN A 119 14.97 -0.48 -4.60
N ASP A 120 13.88 -0.78 -5.30
CA ASP A 120 13.66 -2.11 -5.90
C ASP A 120 14.73 -2.38 -6.97
N SER A 121 15.63 -3.32 -6.73
CA SER A 121 16.71 -3.65 -7.68
C SER A 121 16.24 -4.33 -8.96
N ALA A 122 15.09 -5.02 -8.92
CA ALA A 122 14.52 -5.68 -10.09
C ALA A 122 13.71 -4.69 -10.94
N LYS A 123 13.03 -3.74 -10.30
CA LYS A 123 12.26 -2.68 -10.96
C LYS A 123 12.49 -1.31 -10.31
N PRO A 124 13.63 -0.65 -10.60
CA PRO A 124 13.98 0.62 -9.95
C PRO A 124 13.08 1.79 -10.38
N SER A 125 12.38 1.65 -11.50
CA SER A 125 11.45 2.64 -12.04
C SER A 125 10.18 1.93 -12.54
N VAL A 126 9.02 2.48 -12.19
CA VAL A 126 7.69 2.04 -12.65
C VAL A 126 6.85 3.21 -13.10
#